data_AF-A0A1D2IHV8-F1
#
_entry.id   AF-A0A1D2IHV8-F1
#
_cell.length_a   1.000
_cell.length_b   1.000
_cell.length_c   1.000
_cell.angle_alpha   90.00
_cell.angle_beta   90.00
_cell.angle_gamma   90.00
#
_symmetry.space_group_name_H-M   'P 1'
#
loop_
_entity.id
_entity.type
_entity.pdbx_description
1 polymer ?
#
loop_
_entity_poly.entity_id
_entity_poly.type
_entity_poly.pdbx_seq_one_letter_code
_entity_poly.pdbx_strand_id
1 'polypeptide(L)'
;MKSSGTLALSIAARPGGLLAAKIALKHISVATTEGYAARPGGSQRLFLTEVEEAEQEKHMELTVEAFRDLKEGRKPAGPGARGLIEALQHVDAQLNEAARHDPKVLEDDRHLENLLSKLSKVLHVGAANFCWFRDPSKALCLKLAGTPSAKKPLVGMCDSARCPQATHHRSHRPVRLGQVTVIDTFVESPRVAKGEKKRLLPERDRALRVVAEIDAASPAA
;
A
#
# COMPACT_ATOMS: atom_id res chain seq x y z
N MET A 1 17.35 24.44 7.35
CA MET A 1 17.76 23.03 7.55
C MET A 1 16.50 22.17 7.49
N LYS A 2 16.33 21.35 6.44
CA LYS A 2 15.23 20.37 6.36
C LYS A 2 15.54 19.25 7.36
N SER A 3 14.61 18.94 8.26
CA SER A 3 14.86 17.96 9.33
C SER A 3 15.09 16.57 8.72
N SER A 4 16.02 15.80 9.30
CA SER A 4 16.36 14.45 8.83
C SER A 4 15.16 13.48 8.87
N GLY A 5 14.11 13.80 9.65
CA GLY A 5 12.87 13.03 9.71
C GLY A 5 12.05 13.06 8.41
N THR A 6 11.98 14.22 7.74
CA THR A 6 11.24 14.34 6.46
C THR A 6 11.87 13.51 5.36
N LEU A 7 13.20 13.37 5.36
CA LEU A 7 13.92 12.54 4.39
C LEU A 7 13.69 11.04 4.65
N ALA A 8 13.73 10.61 5.91
CA ALA A 8 13.48 9.21 6.28
C ALA A 8 12.07 8.75 5.90
N LEU A 9 11.05 9.59 6.13
CA LEU A 9 9.67 9.32 5.73
C LEU A 9 9.52 9.25 4.20
N SER A 10 10.17 10.15 3.46
CA SER A 10 10.15 10.13 2.00
C SER A 10 10.83 8.89 1.40
N ILE A 11 11.84 8.33 2.08
CA ILE A 11 12.51 7.09 1.67
C ILE A 11 11.61 5.89 2.00
N ALA A 12 10.98 5.85 3.17
CA ALA A 12 10.06 4.76 3.56
C ALA A 12 8.84 4.65 2.62
N ALA A 13 8.33 5.78 2.12
CA ALA A 13 7.20 5.83 1.20
C ALA A 13 7.50 5.31 -0.22
N ARG A 14 8.78 5.04 -0.56
CA ARG A 14 9.15 4.52 -1.88
C ARG A 14 9.09 2.99 -1.93
N PRO A 15 8.82 2.40 -3.10
CA PRO A 15 8.84 0.96 -3.22
C PRO A 15 10.24 0.37 -3.01
N GLY A 16 10.37 -0.58 -2.09
CA GLY A 16 11.68 -1.07 -1.62
C GLY A 16 12.40 -0.10 -0.67
N GLY A 17 11.83 1.08 -0.42
CA GLY A 17 12.39 2.15 0.40
C GLY A 17 12.52 1.80 1.88
N LEU A 18 11.60 1.00 2.43
CA LEU A 18 11.76 0.43 3.77
C LEU A 18 12.90 -0.60 3.86
N LEU A 19 13.16 -1.37 2.80
CA LEU A 19 14.28 -2.32 2.76
C LEU A 19 15.61 -1.59 2.52
N ALA A 20 15.63 -0.60 1.62
CA ALA A 20 16.76 0.29 1.40
C ALA A 20 17.07 1.12 2.65
N ALA A 21 16.04 1.61 3.35
CA ALA A 21 16.16 2.22 4.67
C ALA A 21 16.69 1.18 5.67
N LYS A 22 16.17 -0.05 5.71
CA LYS A 22 16.69 -1.10 6.62
C LYS A 22 18.14 -1.51 6.32
N ILE A 23 18.60 -1.42 5.08
CA ILE A 23 19.98 -1.71 4.66
C ILE A 23 20.91 -0.51 4.90
N ALA A 24 20.50 0.71 4.52
CA ALA A 24 21.26 1.94 4.73
C ALA A 24 21.28 2.36 6.21
N LEU A 25 20.12 2.28 6.88
CA LEU A 25 19.97 2.51 8.31
C LEU A 25 20.45 1.33 9.15
N LYS A 26 20.87 0.19 8.58
CA LYS A 26 21.59 -0.83 9.38
C LYS A 26 22.92 -0.29 9.90
N HIS A 27 23.56 0.62 9.16
CA HIS A 27 24.76 1.35 9.61
C HIS A 27 24.44 2.58 10.45
N ILE A 28 23.28 3.21 10.25
CA ILE A 28 22.84 4.38 11.05
C ILE A 28 22.12 3.97 12.34
N SER A 29 21.60 2.73 12.44
CA SER A 29 20.94 2.15 13.62
C SER A 29 21.88 2.01 14.83
N VAL A 30 23.17 2.32 14.70
CA VAL A 30 24.05 2.52 15.86
C VAL A 30 24.15 4.01 16.19
N ALA A 31 24.35 4.88 15.18
CA ALA A 31 24.46 6.33 15.39
C ALA A 31 23.13 7.05 15.78
N THR A 32 21.96 6.60 15.33
CA THR A 32 20.65 7.18 15.71
C THR A 32 19.99 6.50 16.89
N THR A 33 20.35 5.25 17.22
CA THR A 33 19.87 4.64 18.46
C THR A 33 20.70 5.13 19.65
N GLU A 34 22.00 5.40 19.52
CA GLU A 34 22.80 5.97 20.61
C GLU A 34 22.44 7.43 20.91
N GLY A 35 22.05 8.21 19.89
CA GLY A 35 21.54 9.57 20.07
C GLY A 35 20.15 9.67 20.73
N TYR A 36 19.31 8.64 20.58
CA TYR A 36 17.98 8.55 21.24
C TYR A 36 17.98 7.68 22.50
N ALA A 37 18.95 6.79 22.70
CA ALA A 37 19.08 5.93 23.89
C ALA A 37 19.54 6.72 25.13
N ALA A 38 20.07 7.94 24.95
CA ALA A 38 20.55 8.78 26.04
C ALA A 38 19.45 9.63 26.74
N ARG A 39 18.15 9.49 26.40
CA ARG A 39 17.08 10.20 27.12
C ARG A 39 15.96 9.25 27.61
N PRO A 40 15.83 9.02 28.92
CA PRO A 40 14.65 8.38 29.49
C PRO A 40 13.46 9.36 29.43
N GLY A 41 12.36 8.95 28.78
CA GLY A 41 11.05 9.61 28.88
C GLY A 41 10.50 10.23 27.58
N GLY A 42 9.21 10.02 27.31
CA GLY A 42 8.33 10.81 26.43
C GLY A 42 8.59 10.79 24.91
N SER A 43 9.85 10.86 24.49
CA SER A 43 10.28 11.06 23.09
C SER A 43 9.91 9.90 22.16
N GLN A 44 9.92 8.67 22.65
CA GLN A 44 9.50 7.49 21.88
C GLN A 44 8.00 7.52 21.58
N ARG A 45 7.17 7.91 22.55
CA ARG A 45 5.73 8.01 22.37
C ARG A 45 5.36 9.14 21.41
N LEU A 46 6.03 10.29 21.54
CA LEU A 46 5.85 11.42 20.61
C LEU A 46 6.19 11.01 19.17
N PHE A 47 7.33 10.34 18.96
CA PHE A 47 7.71 9.85 17.65
C PHE A 47 6.70 8.86 17.06
N LEU A 48 6.18 7.93 17.88
CA LEU A 48 5.14 7.00 17.43
C LEU A 48 3.85 7.72 17.02
N THR A 49 3.43 8.73 17.80
CA THR A 49 2.28 9.57 17.44
C THR A 49 2.52 10.33 16.13
N GLU A 50 3.70 10.94 15.94
CA GLU A 50 4.07 11.62 14.69
C GLU A 50 4.04 10.67 13.48
N VAL A 51 4.50 9.43 13.65
CA VAL A 51 4.43 8.40 12.60
C VAL A 51 2.98 8.02 12.30
N GLU A 52 2.15 7.80 13.31
CA GLU A 52 0.74 7.45 13.13
C GLU A 52 -0.05 8.58 12.45
N GLU A 53 0.21 9.84 12.79
CA GLU A 53 -0.39 11.00 12.14
C GLU A 53 0.03 11.09 10.66
N ALA A 54 1.32 10.94 10.36
CA ALA A 54 1.82 10.94 9.00
C ALA A 54 1.26 9.77 8.16
N GLU A 55 1.10 8.59 8.76
CA GLU A 55 0.44 7.44 8.11
C GLU A 55 -1.03 7.74 7.81
N GLN A 56 -1.77 8.36 8.74
CA GLN A 56 -3.18 8.71 8.53
C GLN A 56 -3.36 9.76 7.43
N GLU A 57 -2.53 10.80 7.41
CA GLU A 57 -2.49 11.80 6.35
C GLU A 57 -2.22 11.11 5.01
N LYS A 58 -1.19 10.25 4.96
CA LYS A 58 -0.87 9.52 3.74
C LYS A 58 -1.98 8.59 3.27
N HIS A 59 -2.68 7.95 4.20
CA HIS A 59 -3.82 7.10 3.88
C HIS A 59 -4.98 7.90 3.28
N MET A 60 -5.24 9.10 3.81
CA MET A 60 -6.24 9.99 3.23
C MET A 60 -5.86 10.39 1.81
N GLU A 61 -4.63 10.87 1.61
CA GLU A 61 -4.12 11.26 0.27
C GLU A 61 -4.31 10.15 -0.77
N LEU A 62 -3.87 8.93 -0.44
CA LEU A 62 -3.98 7.77 -1.35
C LEU A 62 -5.43 7.36 -1.60
N THR A 63 -6.32 7.57 -0.63
CA THR A 63 -7.75 7.28 -0.80
C THR A 63 -8.42 8.31 -1.71
N VAL A 64 -8.06 9.59 -1.57
CA VAL A 64 -8.48 10.67 -2.47
C VAL A 64 -7.93 10.44 -3.88
N GLU A 65 -6.66 10.04 -4.00
CA GLU A 65 -6.04 9.68 -5.29
C GLU A 65 -6.80 8.52 -5.96
N ALA A 66 -7.11 7.45 -5.21
CA ALA A 66 -7.88 6.33 -5.73
C ALA A 66 -9.31 6.75 -6.19
N PHE A 67 -9.94 7.70 -5.49
CA PHE A 67 -11.21 8.27 -5.90
C PHE A 67 -11.09 9.04 -7.23
N ARG A 68 -10.10 9.94 -7.32
CA ARG A 68 -9.83 10.74 -8.53
C ARG A 68 -9.47 9.86 -9.72
N ASP A 69 -8.62 8.86 -9.52
CA ASP A 69 -8.30 7.83 -10.54
C ASP A 69 -9.57 7.20 -11.10
N LEU A 70 -10.50 6.78 -10.22
CA LEU A 70 -11.75 6.16 -10.65
C LEU A 70 -12.61 7.12 -11.49
N LYS A 71 -12.68 8.41 -11.12
CA LYS A 71 -13.40 9.44 -11.88
C LYS A 71 -12.79 9.64 -13.27
N GLU A 72 -11.47 9.49 -13.39
CA GLU A 72 -10.73 9.55 -14.65
C GLU A 72 -10.71 8.21 -15.41
N GLY A 73 -11.45 7.20 -14.93
CA GLY A 73 -11.56 5.89 -15.57
C GLY A 73 -10.39 4.94 -15.29
N ARG A 74 -9.39 5.37 -14.51
CA ARG A 74 -8.30 4.51 -14.03
C ARG A 74 -8.78 3.68 -12.85
N LYS A 75 -8.77 2.36 -13.01
CA LYS A 75 -9.30 1.43 -12.02
C LYS A 75 -8.18 0.69 -11.30
N PRO A 76 -8.37 0.34 -10.01
CA PRO A 76 -7.51 -0.62 -9.34
C PRO A 76 -7.64 -2.00 -10.01
N ALA A 77 -6.58 -2.79 -9.93
CA ALA A 77 -6.53 -4.20 -10.30
C ALA A 77 -6.48 -5.11 -9.06
N GLY A 78 -6.54 -6.43 -9.29
CA GLY A 78 -6.43 -7.44 -8.25
C GLY A 78 -7.74 -7.84 -7.56
N PRO A 79 -7.71 -8.84 -6.67
CA PRO A 79 -8.92 -9.48 -6.16
C PRO A 79 -9.85 -8.57 -5.34
N GLY A 80 -9.31 -7.53 -4.70
CA GLY A 80 -10.06 -6.55 -3.93
C GLY A 80 -10.59 -5.37 -4.74
N ALA A 81 -10.28 -5.28 -6.04
CA ALA A 81 -10.60 -4.12 -6.88
C ALA A 81 -12.08 -3.82 -6.93
N ARG A 82 -12.91 -4.83 -7.19
CA ARG A 82 -14.37 -4.69 -7.28
C ARG A 82 -14.95 -4.03 -6.02
N GLY A 83 -14.59 -4.53 -4.84
CA GLY A 83 -15.10 -3.98 -3.58
C GLY A 83 -14.57 -2.58 -3.28
N LEU A 84 -13.39 -2.20 -3.76
CA LEU A 84 -12.94 -0.81 -3.68
C LEU A 84 -13.74 0.10 -4.61
N ILE A 85 -13.93 -0.32 -5.87
CA ILE A 85 -14.71 0.42 -6.87
C ILE A 85 -16.13 0.68 -6.36
N GLU A 86 -16.81 -0.35 -5.86
CA GLU A 86 -18.16 -0.23 -5.29
C GLU A 86 -18.20 0.79 -4.12
N ALA A 87 -17.20 0.77 -3.24
CA ALA A 87 -17.11 1.73 -2.12
C ALA A 87 -16.89 3.16 -2.60
N LEU A 88 -16.02 3.38 -3.58
CA LEU A 88 -15.75 4.71 -4.14
C LEU A 88 -16.92 5.24 -4.98
N GLN A 89 -17.63 4.37 -5.71
CA GLN A 89 -18.87 4.72 -6.41
C GLN A 89 -19.98 5.14 -5.44
N HIS A 90 -20.06 4.51 -4.28
CA HIS A 90 -21.00 4.93 -3.24
C HIS A 90 -20.68 6.34 -2.74
N VAL A 91 -19.40 6.65 -2.54
CA VAL A 91 -18.95 8.01 -2.17
C VAL A 91 -19.26 9.02 -3.28
N ASP A 92 -19.04 8.67 -4.54
CA ASP A 92 -19.38 9.55 -5.68
C ASP A 92 -20.88 9.84 -5.74
N ALA A 93 -21.73 8.85 -5.48
CA ALA A 93 -23.18 9.04 -5.41
C ALA A 93 -23.57 9.99 -4.27
N GLN A 94 -22.95 9.86 -3.09
CA GLN A 94 -23.17 10.76 -1.95
C GLN A 94 -22.73 12.19 -2.26
N LEU A 95 -21.57 12.36 -2.88
CA LEU A 95 -21.04 13.67 -3.27
C LEU A 95 -21.96 14.37 -4.29
N ASN A 96 -22.42 13.63 -5.30
CA ASN A 96 -23.36 14.15 -6.30
C ASN A 96 -24.73 14.51 -5.71
N GLU A 97 -25.22 13.74 -4.74
CA GLU A 97 -26.46 14.09 -4.04
C GLU A 97 -26.30 15.38 -3.23
N ALA A 98 -25.21 15.52 -2.49
CA ALA A 98 -24.92 16.77 -1.75
C ALA A 98 -24.82 17.99 -2.69
N ALA A 99 -24.17 17.81 -3.85
CA ALA A 99 -24.01 18.85 -4.87
C ALA A 99 -25.32 19.34 -5.49
N ARG A 100 -26.40 18.52 -5.46
CA ARG A 100 -27.73 18.95 -5.92
C ARG A 100 -28.34 20.02 -5.01
N HIS A 101 -28.01 19.98 -3.72
CA HIS A 101 -28.51 20.94 -2.72
C HIS A 101 -27.56 22.13 -2.57
N ASP A 102 -26.25 21.89 -2.64
CA ASP A 102 -25.22 22.94 -2.62
C ASP A 102 -24.08 22.60 -3.62
N PRO A 103 -24.05 23.24 -4.81
CA PRO A 103 -23.02 22.98 -5.82
C PRO A 103 -21.58 23.22 -5.35
N LYS A 104 -21.37 24.06 -4.32
CA LYS A 104 -20.03 24.35 -3.78
C LYS A 104 -19.36 23.13 -3.15
N VAL A 105 -20.14 22.11 -2.78
CA VAL A 105 -19.63 20.86 -2.21
C VAL A 105 -18.67 20.14 -3.16
N LEU A 106 -18.82 20.31 -4.48
CA LEU A 106 -17.89 19.72 -5.46
C LEU A 106 -16.47 20.31 -5.39
N GLU A 107 -16.33 21.53 -4.87
CA GLU A 107 -15.06 22.24 -4.71
C GLU A 107 -14.51 22.15 -3.27
N ASP A 108 -15.28 21.55 -2.35
CA ASP A 108 -14.88 21.38 -0.95
C ASP A 108 -14.13 20.05 -0.73
N ASP A 109 -12.80 20.11 -0.83
CA ASP A 109 -11.91 18.98 -0.55
C ASP A 109 -12.16 18.36 0.84
N ARG A 110 -12.53 19.18 1.85
CA ARG A 110 -12.77 18.68 3.21
C ARG A 110 -14.05 17.86 3.28
N HIS A 111 -15.06 18.19 2.47
CA HIS A 111 -16.27 17.38 2.37
C HIS A 111 -15.96 15.99 1.79
N LEU A 112 -15.17 15.94 0.71
CA LEU A 112 -14.73 14.69 0.11
C LEU A 112 -13.91 13.83 1.09
N GLU A 113 -12.94 14.43 1.78
CA GLU A 113 -12.15 13.74 2.80
C GLU A 113 -13.02 13.16 3.91
N ASN A 114 -14.07 13.88 4.35
CA ASN A 114 -15.00 13.38 5.35
C ASN A 114 -15.76 12.13 4.87
N LEU A 115 -16.20 12.10 3.61
CA LEU A 115 -16.85 10.92 3.01
C LEU A 115 -15.87 9.74 2.91
N LEU A 116 -14.60 10.00 2.60
CA LEU A 116 -13.56 8.98 2.44
C LEU A 116 -12.94 8.51 3.77
N SER A 117 -13.15 9.24 4.87
CA SER A 117 -12.48 9.00 6.18
C SER A 117 -12.62 7.57 6.69
N LYS A 118 -13.78 6.92 6.51
CA LYS A 118 -13.97 5.51 6.94
C LYS A 118 -13.11 4.55 6.12
N LEU A 119 -12.95 4.83 4.83
CA LEU A 119 -12.19 4.00 3.91
C LEU A 119 -10.68 4.20 4.10
N SER A 120 -10.22 5.44 4.34
CA SER A 120 -8.80 5.72 4.60
C SER A 120 -8.32 5.09 5.92
N LYS A 121 -9.16 5.04 6.96
CA LYS A 121 -8.84 4.39 8.25
C LYS A 121 -8.57 2.89 8.16
N VAL A 122 -9.07 2.23 7.13
CA VAL A 122 -8.85 0.79 6.89
C VAL A 122 -7.85 0.52 5.77
N LEU A 123 -7.23 1.56 5.22
CA LEU A 123 -6.13 1.41 4.27
C LEU A 123 -4.87 1.02 5.02
N HIS A 124 -4.17 0.03 4.49
CA HIS A 124 -2.80 -0.29 4.87
C HIS A 124 -1.93 -0.36 3.62
N VAL A 125 -0.86 0.43 3.63
CA VAL A 125 0.01 0.62 2.47
C VAL A 125 1.10 -0.46 2.44
N GLY A 126 1.11 -1.27 1.39
CA GLY A 126 2.18 -2.22 1.10
C GLY A 126 2.96 -1.80 -0.15
N ALA A 127 4.23 -2.22 -0.25
CA ALA A 127 5.07 -1.85 -1.38
C ALA A 127 4.51 -2.37 -2.73
N ALA A 128 3.85 -3.53 -2.75
CA ALA A 128 3.36 -4.17 -3.98
C ALA A 128 1.82 -4.23 -4.08
N ASN A 129 1.11 -3.65 -3.09
CA ASN A 129 -0.34 -3.59 -3.04
C ASN A 129 -0.83 -2.65 -1.93
N PHE A 130 -2.05 -2.15 -2.10
CA PHE A 130 -2.81 -1.57 -0.99
C PHE A 130 -3.75 -2.62 -0.40
N CYS A 131 -3.91 -2.64 0.92
CA CYS A 131 -4.84 -3.51 1.62
C CYS A 131 -5.97 -2.67 2.23
N TRP A 132 -7.18 -2.87 1.74
CA TRP A 132 -8.39 -2.25 2.28
C TRP A 132 -8.99 -3.19 3.31
N PHE A 133 -8.47 -3.14 4.53
CA PHE A 133 -8.72 -4.07 5.65
C PHE A 133 -10.12 -3.90 6.28
N ARG A 134 -11.16 -4.03 5.45
CA ARG A 134 -12.57 -3.92 5.85
C ARG A 134 -13.09 -5.09 6.69
N ASP A 135 -12.56 -6.30 6.48
CA ASP A 135 -13.05 -7.53 7.10
C ASP A 135 -11.88 -8.46 7.47
N PRO A 136 -11.49 -8.57 8.76
CA PRO A 136 -10.42 -9.46 9.21
C PRO A 136 -10.62 -10.92 8.79
N SER A 137 -11.85 -11.39 8.69
CA SER A 137 -12.17 -12.77 8.29
C SER A 137 -11.89 -13.04 6.81
N LYS A 138 -11.67 -12.00 6.00
CA LYS A 138 -11.29 -12.11 4.59
C LYS A 138 -9.78 -11.94 4.36
N ALA A 139 -9.03 -11.53 5.38
CA ALA A 139 -7.60 -11.28 5.25
C ALA A 139 -6.83 -12.59 5.15
N LEU A 140 -6.33 -12.90 3.94
CA LEU A 140 -5.59 -14.13 3.69
C LEU A 140 -4.31 -14.23 4.54
N CYS A 141 -3.63 -13.11 4.79
CA CYS A 141 -2.44 -13.09 5.66
C CYS A 141 -2.74 -13.51 7.09
N LEU A 142 -3.90 -13.11 7.65
CA LEU A 142 -4.30 -13.52 9.00
C LEU A 142 -4.70 -14.99 9.06
N LYS A 143 -5.37 -15.50 8.03
CA LYS A 143 -5.70 -16.94 7.90
C LYS A 143 -4.44 -17.79 7.86
N LEU A 144 -3.47 -17.41 7.02
CA LEU A 144 -2.21 -18.14 6.87
C LEU A 144 -1.33 -18.05 8.12
N ALA A 145 -1.41 -16.95 8.87
CA ALA A 145 -0.67 -16.78 10.12
C ALA A 145 -1.37 -17.40 11.35
N GLY A 146 -2.59 -17.93 11.21
CA GLY A 146 -3.35 -18.48 12.34
C GLY A 146 -3.84 -17.42 13.35
N THR A 147 -3.97 -16.16 12.93
CA THR A 147 -4.36 -15.01 13.78
C THR A 147 -5.63 -14.31 13.29
N PRO A 148 -6.75 -15.03 13.12
CA PRO A 148 -7.96 -14.48 12.48
C PRO A 148 -8.62 -13.33 13.26
N SER A 149 -8.31 -13.15 14.54
CA SER A 149 -8.84 -12.08 15.41
C SER A 149 -7.96 -10.82 15.44
N ALA A 150 -6.83 -10.79 14.71
CA ALA A 150 -5.98 -9.61 14.68
C ALA A 150 -6.71 -8.40 14.07
N LYS A 151 -6.48 -7.22 14.65
CA LYS A 151 -7.15 -5.96 14.27
C LYS A 151 -6.42 -5.18 13.17
N LYS A 152 -5.26 -5.65 12.73
CA LYS A 152 -4.46 -5.07 11.64
C LYS A 152 -3.97 -6.21 10.73
N PRO A 153 -3.83 -5.97 9.41
CA PRO A 153 -3.28 -6.97 8.50
C PRO A 153 -1.77 -7.13 8.69
N LEU A 154 -1.28 -8.33 8.43
CA LEU A 154 0.16 -8.59 8.26
C LEU A 154 0.55 -8.26 6.83
N VAL A 155 0.67 -6.97 6.49
CA VAL A 155 0.89 -6.49 5.11
C VAL A 155 2.14 -7.11 4.46
N GLY A 156 3.23 -7.26 5.22
CA GLY A 156 4.46 -7.91 4.75
C GLY A 156 4.32 -9.41 4.42
N MET A 157 3.24 -10.05 4.87
CA MET A 157 2.89 -11.44 4.56
C MET A 157 1.70 -11.54 3.60
N CYS A 158 1.26 -10.43 3.01
CA CYS A 158 0.10 -10.42 2.13
C CYS A 158 0.41 -11.15 0.82
N ASP A 159 -0.27 -12.26 0.57
CA ASP A 159 -0.39 -12.78 -0.79
C ASP A 159 -1.46 -11.98 -1.54
N SER A 160 -1.04 -10.84 -2.04
CA SER A 160 -1.92 -9.85 -2.65
C SER A 160 -2.40 -10.21 -4.06
N ALA A 161 -1.90 -11.28 -4.68
CA ALA A 161 -2.48 -11.83 -5.89
C ALA A 161 -3.74 -12.67 -5.60
N ARG A 162 -3.94 -13.10 -4.35
CA ARG A 162 -5.08 -13.94 -3.93
C ARG A 162 -5.95 -13.32 -2.85
N CYS A 163 -5.43 -12.37 -2.08
CA CYS A 163 -6.16 -11.77 -0.97
C CYS A 163 -7.32 -10.89 -1.48
N PRO A 164 -8.58 -11.15 -1.07
CA PRO A 164 -9.77 -10.42 -1.55
C PRO A 164 -9.86 -8.97 -1.06
N GLN A 165 -8.90 -8.51 -0.25
CA GLN A 165 -8.80 -7.14 0.25
C GLN A 165 -7.60 -6.39 -0.33
N ALA A 166 -6.80 -7.06 -1.16
CA ALA A 166 -5.65 -6.46 -1.80
C ALA A 166 -6.02 -5.87 -3.16
N THR A 167 -5.50 -4.68 -3.43
CA THR A 167 -5.64 -3.98 -4.71
C THR A 167 -4.27 -3.60 -5.25
N HIS A 168 -4.15 -3.58 -6.56
CA HIS A 168 -2.98 -3.12 -7.28
C HIS A 168 -3.33 -1.84 -8.02
N HIS A 169 -2.39 -0.92 -8.08
CA HIS A 169 -2.54 0.41 -8.62
C HIS A 169 -1.33 0.65 -9.52
N ARG A 170 -1.38 1.68 -10.35
CA ARG A 170 -0.29 1.97 -11.29
C ARG A 170 1.08 2.12 -10.59
N SER A 171 1.09 2.69 -9.39
CA SER A 171 2.27 2.82 -8.52
C SER A 171 2.92 1.48 -8.12
N HIS A 172 2.15 0.39 -8.10
CA HIS A 172 2.65 -0.95 -7.76
C HIS A 172 3.31 -1.67 -8.95
N ARG A 173 3.04 -1.25 -10.18
CA ARG A 173 3.59 -1.84 -11.41
C ARG A 173 5.11 -2.02 -11.37
N PRO A 174 5.95 -1.00 -11.08
CA PRO A 174 7.41 -1.16 -11.08
C PRO A 174 7.90 -2.20 -10.08
N VAL A 175 7.22 -2.36 -8.94
CA VAL A 175 7.58 -3.36 -7.93
C VAL A 175 7.29 -4.77 -8.41
N ARG A 176 6.12 -4.96 -9.04
CA ARG A 176 5.72 -6.25 -9.61
C ARG A 176 6.63 -6.64 -10.75
N LEU A 177 6.97 -5.69 -11.62
CA LEU A 177 7.93 -5.92 -12.69
C LEU A 177 9.32 -6.24 -12.14
N GLY A 178 9.78 -5.51 -11.11
CA GLY A 178 11.03 -5.82 -10.43
C GLY A 178 11.06 -7.23 -9.83
N GLN A 179 9.94 -7.70 -9.26
CA GLN A 179 9.80 -9.08 -8.81
C GLN A 179 9.97 -10.08 -9.95
N VAL A 180 9.38 -9.82 -11.12
CA VAL A 180 9.55 -10.65 -12.33
C VAL A 180 11.03 -10.70 -12.73
N THR A 181 11.69 -9.55 -12.88
CA THR A 181 13.10 -9.46 -13.26
C THR A 181 14.02 -10.23 -12.31
N VAL A 182 13.79 -10.12 -10.99
CA VAL A 182 14.55 -10.86 -9.99
C VAL A 182 14.36 -12.36 -10.15
N ILE A 183 13.11 -12.82 -10.34
CA ILE A 183 12.82 -14.24 -10.51
C ILE A 183 13.46 -14.76 -11.81
N ASP A 184 13.35 -14.03 -12.92
CA ASP A 184 13.97 -14.44 -14.19
C ASP A 184 15.49 -14.61 -14.04
N THR A 185 16.16 -13.69 -13.32
CA THR A 185 17.59 -13.80 -13.02
C THR A 185 17.94 -15.11 -12.29
N PHE A 186 17.11 -15.53 -11.32
CA PHE A 186 17.31 -16.81 -10.62
C PHE A 186 17.00 -18.01 -11.50
N VAL A 187 15.96 -17.94 -12.33
CA VAL A 187 15.55 -19.02 -13.22
C VAL A 187 16.61 -19.26 -14.32
N GLU A 188 17.22 -18.19 -14.84
CA GLU A 188 18.27 -18.28 -15.86
C GLU A 188 19.61 -18.75 -15.27
N SER A 189 19.90 -18.40 -14.02
CA SER A 189 21.17 -18.75 -13.37
C SER A 189 21.43 -20.26 -13.36
N PRO A 190 22.58 -20.74 -13.86
CA PRO A 190 22.93 -22.17 -13.80
C PRO A 190 23.20 -22.65 -12.37
N ARG A 191 23.38 -21.74 -11.40
CA ARG A 191 23.67 -22.05 -9.99
C ARG A 191 22.42 -22.40 -9.17
N VAL A 192 21.23 -22.13 -9.70
CA VAL A 192 19.97 -22.42 -9.01
C VAL A 192 19.51 -23.83 -9.37
N ALA A 193 19.18 -24.64 -8.36
CA ALA A 193 18.73 -26.02 -8.57
C ALA A 193 17.42 -26.08 -9.40
N LYS A 194 17.27 -27.10 -10.25
CA LYS A 194 16.08 -27.26 -11.12
C LYS A 194 14.76 -27.24 -10.34
N GLY A 195 14.73 -27.83 -9.15
CA GLY A 195 13.55 -27.82 -8.27
C GLY A 195 13.16 -26.41 -7.83
N GLU A 196 14.15 -25.58 -7.50
CA GLU A 196 13.92 -24.18 -7.09
C GLU A 196 13.45 -23.34 -8.28
N LYS A 197 14.03 -23.53 -9.47
CA LYS A 197 13.52 -22.90 -10.70
C LYS A 197 12.05 -23.24 -10.92
N LYS A 198 11.67 -24.53 -10.79
CA LYS A 198 10.28 -24.99 -10.93
C LYS A 198 9.35 -24.36 -9.89
N ARG A 199 9.83 -24.14 -8.65
CA ARG A 199 9.07 -23.47 -7.58
C ARG A 199 8.83 -21.98 -7.88
N LEU A 200 9.81 -21.31 -8.49
CA LEU A 200 9.77 -19.88 -8.78
C LEU A 200 8.89 -19.51 -9.99
N LEU A 201 8.81 -20.38 -11.01
CA LEU A 201 8.03 -20.11 -12.22
C LEU A 201 6.56 -19.71 -11.94
N PRO A 202 5.79 -20.41 -11.08
CA PRO A 202 4.43 -19.98 -10.73
C PRO A 202 4.35 -18.61 -10.04
N GLU A 203 5.38 -18.20 -9.28
CA GLU A 203 5.44 -16.87 -8.66
C GLU A 203 5.67 -15.78 -9.72
N ARG A 204 6.56 -16.04 -10.68
CA ARG A 204 6.78 -15.14 -11.81
C ARG A 204 5.51 -14.96 -12.62
N ASP A 205 4.86 -16.07 -12.98
CA ASP A 205 3.65 -16.02 -13.81
C ASP A 205 2.51 -15.29 -13.09
N ARG A 206 2.42 -15.42 -11.75
CA ARG A 206 1.52 -14.59 -10.94
C ARG A 206 1.87 -13.11 -11.02
N ALA A 207 3.13 -12.75 -10.84
CA ALA A 207 3.57 -11.36 -10.90
C ALA A 207 3.33 -10.74 -12.29
N LEU A 208 3.59 -11.49 -13.37
CA LEU A 208 3.29 -11.08 -14.74
C LEU A 208 1.80 -10.84 -14.97
N ARG A 209 0.92 -11.72 -14.46
CA ARG A 209 -0.53 -11.50 -14.53
C ARG A 209 -0.94 -10.22 -13.82
N VAL A 210 -0.41 -9.96 -12.63
CA VAL A 210 -0.68 -8.71 -11.90
C VAL A 210 -0.22 -7.49 -12.68
N VAL A 211 0.96 -7.52 -13.33
CA VAL A 211 1.41 -6.42 -14.19
C VAL A 211 0.43 -6.18 -15.34
N ALA A 212 0.02 -7.24 -16.04
CA ALA A 212 -0.94 -7.15 -17.13
C ALA A 212 -2.30 -6.61 -16.68
N GLU A 213 -2.79 -7.03 -15.50
CA GLU A 213 -4.03 -6.52 -14.92
C GLU A 213 -3.93 -5.03 -14.57
N ILE A 214 -2.81 -4.57 -14.02
CA ILE A 214 -2.57 -3.14 -13.76
C ILE A 214 -2.59 -2.35 -15.08
N ASP A 215 -1.88 -2.83 -16.10
CA ASP A 215 -1.78 -2.16 -17.40
C ASP A 215 -3.14 -2.07 -18.11
N ALA A 216 -3.97 -3.11 -17.98
CA ALA A 216 -5.34 -3.11 -18.50
C ALA A 216 -6.29 -2.20 -17.72
N ALA A 217 -6.16 -2.13 -16.39
CA ALA A 217 -7.06 -1.37 -15.53
C ALA A 217 -6.72 0.13 -15.48
N SER A 218 -5.46 0.50 -15.71
CA SER A 218 -4.96 1.87 -15.65
C SER A 218 -3.91 2.08 -16.75
N PRO A 219 -4.33 2.24 -18.02
CA PRO A 219 -3.41 2.41 -19.13
C PRO A 219 -2.52 3.63 -18.93
N ALA A 220 -1.34 3.62 -19.54
CA ALA A 220 -0.49 4.79 -19.54
C ALA A 220 -1.20 5.93 -20.29
N ALA A 221 -1.30 7.10 -19.62
CA ALA A 221 -1.63 8.36 -20.25
C ALA A 221 -0.57 8.73 -21.29
#